data_AF-A0A2N0R2V5-F1
#
_entry.id   AF-A0A2N0R2V5-F1
#
_cell.length_a   1.000
_cell.length_b   1.000
_cell.length_c   1.000
_cell.angle_alpha   90.00
_cell.angle_beta   90.00
_cell.angle_gamma   90.00
#
_symmetry.space_group_name_H-M   'P 1'
#
loop_
_entity.id
_entity.type
_entity.pdbx_description
1 polymer ?
#
loop_
_entity_poly.entity_id
_entity_poly.type
_entity_poly.pdbx_seq_one_letter_code
_entity_poly.pdbx_strand_id
1 'polypeptide(L)'
;FYNIKYIEKIGVYRANWIDERICKWDDKYQNWNRKIQKMVLNIKSLNNSKEITIEFMNEIRKDHEIYGITQDSETKNYMLVFNNKCKKCNNICNAIHFQHKFIDWTSGNDDIDKFIQDSQLLAHNRTYNVIEWVPYNRFYDIN
;
A
#
# COMPACT_ATOMS: atom_id res chain seq x y z
N PHE A 1 11.27 -9.13 2.80
CA PHE A 1 9.81 -8.97 2.97
C PHE A 1 9.34 -9.95 4.04
N TYR A 2 8.32 -9.61 4.81
CA TYR A 2 7.69 -10.52 5.78
C TYR A 2 6.17 -10.31 5.78
N ASN A 3 5.40 -11.34 6.16
CA ASN A 3 3.93 -11.37 6.16
C ASN A 3 3.30 -11.17 4.78
N ILE A 4 3.63 -12.04 3.82
CA ILE A 4 3.05 -12.02 2.48
C ILE A 4 1.66 -12.68 2.51
N LYS A 5 0.60 -11.92 2.23
CA LYS A 5 -0.78 -12.44 2.09
C LYS A 5 -1.19 -12.40 0.61
N TYR A 6 -1.62 -13.55 0.08
CA TYR A 6 -2.12 -13.69 -1.29
C TYR A 6 -3.56 -13.19 -1.40
N ILE A 7 -3.85 -12.38 -2.42
CA ILE A 7 -5.22 -11.94 -2.74
C ILE A 7 -5.60 -12.56 -4.09
N GLU A 8 -6.36 -13.66 -4.02
CA GLU A 8 -6.70 -14.58 -5.12
C GLU A 8 -7.29 -13.91 -6.37
N LYS A 9 -7.94 -12.76 -6.24
CA LYS A 9 -8.67 -12.15 -7.35
C LYS A 9 -7.84 -11.33 -8.33
N ILE A 10 -6.58 -10.98 -8.03
CA ILE A 10 -5.79 -10.04 -8.88
C ILE A 10 -4.32 -10.46 -9.05
N GLY A 11 -3.84 -11.56 -8.45
CA GLY A 11 -2.41 -11.93 -8.54
C GLY A 11 -1.49 -10.86 -7.93
N VAL A 12 -1.97 -10.22 -6.86
CA VAL A 12 -1.29 -9.15 -6.14
C VAL A 12 -0.99 -9.61 -4.72
N TYR A 13 0.28 -9.52 -4.33
CA TYR A 13 0.71 -9.81 -2.96
C TYR A 13 0.85 -8.53 -2.14
N ARG A 14 0.51 -8.61 -0.84
CA ARG A 14 0.78 -7.57 0.16
C ARG A 14 2.04 -7.90 0.93
N ALA A 15 2.97 -6.96 1.06
CA ALA A 15 4.20 -7.16 1.84
C ALA A 15 4.68 -5.89 2.57
N ASN A 16 5.39 -6.08 3.69
CA ASN A 16 6.14 -5.03 4.38
C ASN A 16 7.58 -4.94 3.84
N TRP A 17 8.05 -3.71 3.55
CA TRP A 17 9.41 -3.43 3.09
C TRP A 17 10.27 -2.85 4.22
N ILE A 18 11.37 -3.54 4.56
CA ILE A 18 12.26 -3.21 5.68
C ILE A 18 13.06 -1.93 5.41
N ASP A 19 13.69 -1.84 4.24
CA ASP A 19 14.56 -0.71 3.89
C ASP A 19 13.80 0.48 3.33
N GLU A 20 12.47 0.39 3.25
CA GLU A 20 11.57 1.47 2.85
C GLU A 20 11.87 2.08 1.47
N ARG A 21 11.06 3.07 1.04
CA ARG A 21 11.26 3.73 -0.25
C ARG A 21 12.21 4.91 -0.14
N ILE A 22 13.02 5.10 -1.17
CA ILE A 22 13.80 6.32 -1.39
C ILE A 22 12.84 7.50 -1.57
N CYS A 23 13.14 8.64 -0.95
CA CYS A 23 12.32 9.85 -1.07
C CYS A 23 13.09 11.08 -1.55
N LYS A 24 14.29 11.32 -1.03
CA LYS A 24 15.13 12.44 -1.47
C LYS A 24 16.60 12.15 -1.24
N TRP A 25 17.46 12.79 -2.02
CA TRP A 25 18.89 12.82 -1.74
C TRP A 25 19.15 13.71 -0.51
N ASP A 26 20.09 13.31 0.33
CA ASP A 26 20.59 14.09 1.45
C ASP A 26 22.01 14.57 1.17
N ASP A 27 22.16 15.86 0.84
CA ASP A 27 23.46 16.44 0.54
C ASP A 27 24.41 16.44 1.75
N LYS A 28 23.89 16.46 2.98
CA LYS A 28 24.71 16.48 4.19
C LYS A 28 25.34 15.12 4.46
N TYR A 29 24.56 14.05 4.33
CA TYR A 29 25.04 12.68 4.57
C TYR A 29 25.51 11.96 3.30
N GLN A 30 25.40 12.61 2.13
CA GLN A 30 25.75 12.04 0.83
C GLN A 30 25.09 10.67 0.61
N ASN A 31 23.81 10.57 0.98
CA ASN A 31 23.06 9.33 0.92
C ASN A 31 21.57 9.58 0.64
N TRP A 32 20.84 8.55 0.21
CA TRP A 32 19.41 8.62 -0.03
C TRP A 32 18.62 8.54 1.28
N ASN A 33 17.86 9.60 1.59
CA ASN A 33 16.86 9.55 2.65
C ASN A 33 15.71 8.62 2.26
N ARG A 34 15.37 7.72 3.18
CA ARG A 34 14.25 6.78 3.09
C ARG A 34 13.15 7.22 4.06
N LYS A 35 11.88 7.15 3.64
CA LYS A 35 10.75 7.60 4.47
C LYS A 35 10.10 6.42 5.17
N ILE A 36 10.05 6.52 6.50
CA ILE A 36 9.35 5.59 7.39
C ILE A 36 7.85 5.77 7.23
N GLN A 37 7.31 5.08 6.24
CA GLN A 37 5.87 4.89 6.12
C GLN A 37 5.66 3.41 5.86
N LYS A 38 5.07 2.70 6.82
CA LYS A 38 4.63 1.31 6.65
C LYS A 38 3.71 1.25 5.45
N MET A 39 4.27 0.89 4.31
CA MET A 39 3.55 0.86 3.05
C MET A 39 3.20 -0.57 2.74
N VAL A 40 1.90 -0.80 2.61
CA VAL A 40 1.38 -2.00 2.00
C VAL A 40 1.64 -1.88 0.51
N LEU A 41 2.45 -2.78 0.00
CA LEU A 41 2.85 -2.80 -1.40
C LEU A 41 2.06 -3.87 -2.12
N ASN A 42 1.65 -3.54 -3.34
CA ASN A 42 1.14 -4.50 -4.29
C ASN A 42 2.30 -5.07 -5.09
N ILE A 43 2.35 -6.39 -5.22
CA ILE A 43 3.38 -7.08 -5.99
C ILE A 43 2.72 -7.84 -7.15
N LYS A 44 3.10 -7.54 -8.39
CA LYS A 44 2.61 -8.23 -9.59
C LYS A 44 3.77 -8.97 -10.28
N SER A 45 3.57 -10.25 -10.59
CA SER A 45 4.56 -11.06 -11.31
C SER A 45 4.76 -10.55 -12.75
N LEU A 46 6.01 -10.54 -13.19
CA LEU A 46 6.43 -10.22 -14.54
C LEU A 46 6.84 -11.55 -15.17
N ASN A 47 5.97 -12.12 -16.02
CA ASN A 47 6.10 -13.48 -16.55
C ASN A 47 7.34 -13.69 -17.45
N ASN A 48 8.13 -12.64 -17.71
CA ASN A 48 9.49 -12.68 -18.24
C ASN A 48 10.17 -11.30 -18.00
N SER A 49 11.51 -11.25 -17.96
CA SER A 49 12.26 -9.99 -17.80
C SER A 49 12.33 -9.15 -19.07
N LYS A 50 12.00 -9.73 -20.23
CA LYS A 50 12.05 -9.07 -21.55
C LYS A 50 10.95 -8.03 -21.75
N GLU A 51 9.86 -8.12 -21.00
CA GLU A 51 8.74 -7.16 -21.03
C GLU A 51 8.98 -5.91 -20.18
N ILE A 52 10.06 -5.85 -19.39
CA ILE A 52 10.36 -4.68 -18.54
C ILE A 52 11.04 -3.60 -19.38
N THR A 53 10.25 -2.91 -20.21
CA THR A 53 10.71 -1.73 -20.95
C THR A 53 10.31 -0.43 -20.26
N ILE A 54 10.92 0.68 -20.67
CA ILE A 54 10.53 2.01 -20.19
C ILE A 54 9.09 2.33 -20.58
N GLU A 55 8.65 1.96 -21.80
CA GLU A 55 7.27 2.16 -22.22
C GLU A 55 6.29 1.40 -21.33
N PHE A 56 6.56 0.12 -21.04
CA PHE A 56 5.75 -0.67 -20.13
C PHE A 56 5.64 -0.01 -18.75
N MET A 57 6.76 0.45 -18.19
CA MET A 57 6.77 1.13 -16.89
C MET A 57 5.98 2.44 -16.93
N ASN A 58 6.00 3.16 -18.05
CA ASN A 58 5.24 4.40 -18.22
C ASN A 58 3.73 4.15 -18.31
N GLU A 59 3.30 3.06 -18.95
CA GLU A 59 1.90 2.62 -18.95
C GLU A 59 1.42 2.34 -17.52
N ILE A 60 2.19 1.55 -16.75
CA ILE A 60 1.83 1.24 -15.36
C ILE A 60 1.82 2.50 -14.47
N ARG A 61 2.74 3.44 -14.71
CA ARG A 61 2.83 4.72 -13.97
C ARG A 61 1.59 5.61 -14.14
N LYS A 62 0.73 5.38 -15.12
CA LYS A 62 -0.53 6.14 -15.27
C LYS A 62 -1.40 5.96 -14.03
N ASP A 63 -1.59 4.72 -13.61
CA ASP A 63 -2.49 4.36 -12.50
C ASP A 63 -1.78 3.97 -11.21
N HIS A 64 -0.47 3.76 -11.26
CA HIS A 64 0.31 3.24 -10.14
C HIS A 64 1.55 4.09 -9.86
N GLU A 65 1.98 4.07 -8.60
CA GLU A 65 3.29 4.59 -8.20
C GLU A 65 4.24 3.40 -8.02
N ILE A 66 5.27 3.35 -8.86
CA ILE A 66 6.24 2.24 -8.87
C ILE A 66 7.41 2.60 -7.96
N TYR A 67 7.82 1.65 -7.13
CA TYR A 67 8.95 1.84 -6.20
C TYR A 67 10.18 1.03 -6.54
N GLY A 68 9.99 -0.10 -7.21
CA GLY A 68 11.10 -0.97 -7.55
C GLY A 68 10.64 -2.28 -8.14
N ILE A 69 11.61 -3.17 -8.29
CA ILE A 69 11.43 -4.53 -8.75
C ILE A 69 12.09 -5.43 -7.71
N THR A 70 11.45 -6.54 -7.40
CA THR A 70 12.02 -7.59 -6.56
C THR A 70 12.05 -8.90 -7.33
N GLN A 71 12.79 -9.88 -6.83
CA GLN A 71 12.83 -11.21 -7.38
C GLN A 71 12.45 -12.20 -6.30
N ASP A 72 11.51 -13.08 -6.61
CA ASP A 72 11.18 -14.19 -5.74
C ASP A 72 12.34 -15.19 -5.72
N SER A 73 12.86 -15.52 -4.54
CA SER A 73 14.07 -16.34 -4.44
C SER A 73 13.85 -17.80 -4.81
N GLU A 74 12.61 -18.29 -4.74
CA GLU A 74 12.23 -19.67 -5.03
C GLU A 74 11.93 -19.86 -6.53
N THR A 75 10.95 -19.12 -7.05
CA THR A 75 10.50 -19.19 -8.45
C THR A 75 11.41 -18.45 -9.42
N LYS A 76 12.33 -17.60 -8.92
CA LYS A 76 13.20 -16.71 -9.70
C LYS A 76 12.46 -15.66 -10.53
N ASN A 77 11.15 -15.53 -10.36
CA ASN A 77 10.34 -14.58 -11.09
C ASN A 77 10.58 -13.16 -10.57
N TYR A 78 10.69 -12.20 -11.50
CA TYR A 78 10.70 -10.79 -11.16
C TYR A 78 9.28 -10.32 -10.87
N MET A 79 9.17 -9.40 -9.93
CA MET A 79 7.89 -8.84 -9.53
C MET A 79 8.00 -7.34 -9.34
N LEU A 80 7.00 -6.61 -9.81
CA LEU A 80 6.93 -5.17 -9.67
C LEU A 80 6.44 -4.80 -8.28
N VAL A 81 7.11 -3.87 -7.62
CA VAL A 81 6.73 -3.31 -6.33
C VAL A 81 6.08 -1.94 -6.55
N PHE A 82 4.79 -1.82 -6.28
CA PHE A 82 4.03 -0.61 -6.57
C PHE A 82 2.89 -0.36 -5.55
N ASN A 83 2.25 0.80 -5.67
CA ASN A 83 1.00 1.12 -4.98
C ASN A 83 0.03 1.81 -5.95
N ASN A 84 -1.26 1.73 -5.64
CA ASN A 84 -2.32 2.28 -6.48
C ASN A 84 -2.40 3.78 -6.28
N LYS A 85 -2.60 4.53 -7.36
CA LYS A 85 -2.94 5.95 -7.25
C LYS A 85 -4.43 6.09 -6.97
N CYS A 86 -4.76 7.11 -6.17
CA CYS A 86 -6.12 7.56 -6.07
C CYS A 86 -6.53 8.21 -7.41
N LYS A 87 -7.59 7.69 -8.05
CA LYS A 87 -8.12 8.26 -9.31
C LYS A 87 -8.46 9.75 -9.19
N LYS A 88 -8.96 10.18 -8.03
CA LYS A 88 -9.33 11.58 -7.77
C LYS A 88 -8.12 12.49 -7.56
N CYS A 89 -7.08 12.01 -6.88
CA CYS A 89 -5.92 12.82 -6.51
C CYS A 89 -4.74 12.68 -7.46
N ASN A 90 -4.76 11.67 -8.34
CA ASN A 90 -3.67 11.27 -9.22
C ASN A 90 -2.33 11.02 -8.49
N ASN A 91 -2.40 10.70 -7.20
CA ASN A 91 -1.27 10.36 -6.34
C ASN A 91 -1.75 9.43 -5.22
N ILE A 92 -0.84 9.00 -4.36
CA ILE A 92 -1.20 8.29 -3.13
C ILE A 92 -1.69 9.31 -2.11
N CYS A 93 -2.85 9.02 -1.54
CA CYS A 93 -3.48 9.87 -0.53
C CYS A 93 -4.05 9.02 0.61
N ASN A 94 -4.64 9.67 1.61
CA ASN A 94 -5.09 9.01 2.84
C ASN A 94 -6.12 7.89 2.56
N ALA A 95 -7.02 8.07 1.58
CA ALA A 95 -7.97 7.05 1.17
C ALA A 95 -7.28 5.73 0.74
N ILE A 96 -6.17 5.81 -0.02
CA ILE A 96 -5.39 4.62 -0.40
C ILE A 96 -4.74 3.99 0.83
N HIS A 97 -4.23 4.80 1.75
CA HIS A 97 -3.66 4.29 3.01
C HIS A 97 -4.69 3.56 3.87
N PHE A 98 -5.93 4.05 3.93
CA PHE A 98 -7.01 3.37 4.65
C PHE A 98 -7.44 2.08 3.96
N GLN A 99 -7.60 2.06 2.63
CA GLN A 99 -7.94 0.85 1.87
C GLN A 99 -7.02 -0.32 2.22
N HIS A 100 -5.72 -0.05 2.36
CA HIS A 100 -4.72 -1.04 2.74
C HIS A 100 -4.94 -1.67 4.12
N LYS A 101 -5.69 -1.00 5.00
CA LYS A 101 -6.03 -1.42 6.36
C LYS A 101 -7.33 -2.18 6.47
N PHE A 102 -8.19 -2.20 5.45
CA PHE A 102 -9.51 -2.83 5.53
C PHE A 102 -9.45 -4.34 5.80
N ILE A 103 -8.36 -5.00 5.41
CA ILE A 103 -8.14 -6.43 5.69
C ILE A 103 -7.50 -6.70 7.06
N ASP A 104 -7.04 -5.66 7.76
CA ASP A 104 -6.37 -5.77 9.07
C ASP A 104 -7.36 -5.81 10.24
N TRP A 105 -8.62 -5.43 10.02
CA TRP A 105 -9.65 -5.36 11.06
C TRP A 105 -11.05 -5.63 10.49
N THR A 106 -11.96 -6.07 11.36
CA THR A 106 -13.41 -6.12 11.14
C THR A 106 -14.08 -5.94 12.50
N SER A 107 -15.24 -5.30 12.53
CA SER A 107 -16.09 -5.26 13.73
C SER A 107 -16.90 -6.55 13.93
N GLY A 108 -16.94 -7.43 12.93
CA GLY A 108 -17.87 -8.54 12.84
C GLY A 108 -19.27 -8.14 12.36
N ASN A 109 -19.49 -6.87 12.00
CA ASN A 109 -20.72 -6.36 11.42
C ASN A 109 -20.43 -5.66 10.08
N ASP A 110 -20.90 -6.27 8.99
CA ASP A 110 -20.62 -5.81 7.63
C ASP A 110 -21.15 -4.39 7.34
N ASP A 111 -22.30 -4.01 7.92
CA ASP A 111 -22.88 -2.68 7.72
C ASP A 111 -22.05 -1.60 8.42
N ILE A 112 -21.57 -1.88 9.65
CA ILE A 112 -20.67 -0.99 10.40
C ILE A 112 -19.31 -0.90 9.70
N ASP A 113 -18.76 -2.03 9.27
CA ASP A 113 -17.49 -2.08 8.55
C ASP A 113 -17.58 -1.26 7.27
N LYS A 114 -18.64 -1.42 6.49
CA LYS A 114 -18.88 -0.65 5.27
C LYS A 114 -18.99 0.84 5.55
N PHE A 115 -19.75 1.24 6.58
CA PHE A 115 -19.90 2.64 6.95
C PHE A 115 -18.56 3.30 7.33
N ILE A 116 -17.75 2.61 8.13
CA ILE A 116 -16.41 3.09 8.51
C ILE A 116 -15.50 3.16 7.28
N GLN A 117 -15.50 2.13 6.43
CA GLN A 117 -14.72 2.11 5.19
C GLN A 117 -15.12 3.25 4.24
N ASP A 118 -16.42 3.50 4.05
CA ASP A 118 -16.92 4.60 3.22
C ASP A 118 -16.47 5.97 3.75
N SER A 119 -16.52 6.19 5.07
CA SER A 119 -15.96 7.40 5.71
C SER A 119 -14.46 7.56 5.42
N GLN A 120 -13.70 6.47 5.56
CA GLN A 120 -12.26 6.45 5.31
C GLN A 120 -11.90 6.68 3.82
N LEU A 121 -12.72 6.19 2.90
CA LEU A 121 -12.55 6.38 1.45
C LEU A 121 -12.73 7.84 1.01
N LEU A 122 -13.56 8.61 1.70
CA LEU A 122 -13.76 10.04 1.42
C LEU A 122 -12.59 10.91 1.88
N ALA A 123 -11.73 10.37 2.74
CA ALA A 123 -10.62 11.08 3.36
C ALA A 123 -9.40 11.15 2.44
N HIS A 124 -9.42 12.04 1.45
CA HIS A 124 -8.29 12.17 0.54
C HIS A 124 -7.12 12.97 1.12
N ASN A 125 -7.37 14.19 1.58
CA ASN A 125 -6.31 15.15 1.96
C ASN A 125 -6.15 15.33 3.46
N ARG A 126 -7.20 15.06 4.23
CA ARG A 126 -7.27 15.36 5.66
C ARG A 126 -8.07 14.28 6.38
N THR A 127 -7.78 14.06 7.66
CA THR A 127 -8.31 12.93 8.45
C THR A 127 -9.22 13.35 9.62
N TYR A 128 -9.48 14.65 9.80
CA TYR A 128 -10.16 15.18 11.00
C TYR A 128 -11.59 14.65 11.22
N ASN A 129 -12.29 14.20 10.17
CA ASN A 129 -13.65 13.66 10.26
C ASN A 129 -13.71 12.17 9.93
N VAL A 130 -12.57 11.48 9.95
CA VAL A 130 -12.52 10.05 9.60
C VAL A 130 -12.93 9.23 10.80
N ILE A 131 -13.81 8.27 10.55
CA ILE A 131 -14.23 7.29 11.54
C ILE A 131 -13.26 6.10 11.47
N GLU A 132 -12.83 5.60 12.62
CA GLU A 132 -11.97 4.42 12.75
C GLU A 132 -12.66 3.39 13.63
N TRP A 133 -12.45 2.11 13.31
CA TRP A 133 -12.81 1.03 14.22
C TRP A 133 -11.87 1.00 15.43
N VAL A 134 -12.42 1.14 16.63
CA VAL A 134 -11.66 1.05 17.88
C VAL A 134 -12.16 -0.15 18.68
N PRO A 135 -11.35 -1.22 18.81
CA PRO A 135 -11.70 -2.36 19.64
C PRO A 135 -11.99 -1.94 21.08
N TYR A 136 -13.06 -2.48 21.67
CA TYR A 136 -13.53 -2.10 23.00
C TYR A 136 -12.47 -2.26 24.09
N ASN A 137 -11.61 -3.28 23.98
CA ASN A 137 -10.53 -3.54 24.93
C ASN A 137 -9.39 -2.50 24.92
N ARG A 138 -9.46 -1.48 24.04
CA ARG A 138 -8.51 -0.35 24.05
C ARG A 138 -8.91 0.77 25.00
N PHE A 139 -10.11 0.71 25.57
CA PHE A 139 -10.60 1.68 26.53
C PHE A 139 -10.41 1.16 27.95
N TYR A 140 -10.07 2.07 28.87
CA TYR A 140 -9.99 1.84 30.31
C TYR A 140 -11.06 2.69 31.00
N ASP A 141 -11.38 2.36 32.25
CA ASP A 141 -12.38 3.07 33.09
C ASP A 141 -13.78 3.18 32.47
N ILE A 142 -14.22 2.14 31.74
CA ILE A 142 -15.61 2.01 31.32
C ILE A 142 -16.41 1.37 32.47
N ASN A 143 -17.33 2.15 33.05
CA ASN A 143 -18.31 1.70 34.05
C ASN A 143 -19.58 1.14 33.39
#